data_AF-A0A7R7HYL7-F1
#
_entry.id   AF-A0A7R7HYL7-F1
#
_cell.length_a   1.000
_cell.length_b   1.000
_cell.length_c   1.000
_cell.angle_alpha   90.00
_cell.angle_beta   90.00
_cell.angle_gamma   90.00
#
_symmetry.space_group_name_H-M   'P 1'
#
loop_
_entity.id
_entity.type
_entity.pdbx_description
1 polymer ?
#
loop_
_entity_poly.entity_id
_entity_poly.type
_entity_poly.pdbx_seq_one_letter_code
_entity_poly.pdbx_strand_id
1 'polypeptide(L)'
;MSDATRGVGFACPDLTTFCRLDELGLVVTGQRLEPDRAVLACRVVAADQGCRRCGGEGIGRDTVIRRLAHEPLGWRPTVLEVAVRRYRCAGCGHVWRQDTTRAAKPRAKLSRRGLRWALEGIVVQHLTVARIAEALDVAWDTANDAVLAEGKRVLIDDPARFEGVKVIGVDEHVWRHHTRRGDKYVTVIIDLTPIRDGTGTARLLDMVAGRSKQVFASWLAEREQTWRDAVEVVAMDGFTRLFSRPRPQNSFPTPLRSWTRSTSCAWPETPWTSAAAASSRASTATAAAQATRIAPVEVAGSRRAFTAIRVARSRNSSGYFFGAAMLMNPPRLRCLQLHPQTG
;
A
#
# COMPACT_ATOMS: atom_id res chain seq x y z
N MET A 1 -10.94 11.04 39.88
CA MET A 1 -9.84 11.72 40.59
C MET A 1 -9.83 13.15 40.09
N SER A 2 -9.92 14.08 41.03
CA SER A 2 -10.19 15.50 40.78
C SER A 2 -9.08 16.17 39.97
N ASP A 3 -9.53 17.08 39.12
CA ASP A 3 -8.81 17.93 38.18
C ASP A 3 -7.58 18.60 38.84
N ALA A 4 -6.39 18.19 38.42
CA ALA A 4 -5.15 18.77 38.91
C ALA A 4 -4.85 20.06 38.15
N THR A 5 -5.20 21.18 38.80
CA THR A 5 -4.72 22.55 38.54
C THR A 5 -5.47 23.28 37.41
N ARG A 6 -6.37 24.16 37.83
CA ARG A 6 -7.13 25.11 36.99
C ARG A 6 -6.27 26.24 36.38
N GLY A 7 -4.99 25.98 36.16
CA GLY A 7 -4.02 26.91 35.59
C GLY A 7 -2.99 26.14 34.78
N VAL A 8 -3.06 26.33 33.45
CA VAL A 8 -2.27 25.67 32.39
C VAL A 8 -2.74 24.24 32.07
N GLY A 9 -3.23 24.04 30.84
CA GLY A 9 -3.99 22.86 30.36
C GLY A 9 -3.22 21.53 30.25
N PHE A 10 -2.58 21.09 31.32
CA PHE A 10 -2.00 19.76 31.46
C PHE A 10 -2.99 18.83 32.16
N ALA A 11 -3.33 17.72 31.51
CA ALA A 11 -4.09 16.65 32.16
C ALA A 11 -3.17 15.82 33.09
N CYS A 12 -3.78 15.14 34.06
CA CYS A 12 -3.07 14.14 34.87
C CYS A 12 -2.40 13.10 33.96
N PRO A 13 -1.18 12.63 34.29
CA PRO A 13 -0.55 11.53 33.57
C PRO A 13 -1.48 10.31 33.53
N ASP A 14 -1.80 9.85 32.33
CA ASP A 14 -2.62 8.66 32.10
C ASP A 14 -1.97 7.80 31.02
N LEU A 15 -1.57 6.58 31.40
CA LEU A 15 -0.99 5.60 30.48
C LEU A 15 -2.00 5.17 29.41
N THR A 16 -3.30 5.24 29.68
CA THR A 16 -4.31 4.89 28.69
C THR A 16 -4.27 5.86 27.53
N THR A 17 -4.39 7.16 27.79
CA THR A 17 -4.28 8.20 26.76
C THR A 17 -2.87 8.31 26.18
N PHE A 18 -1.82 8.25 27.02
CA PHE A 18 -0.44 8.35 26.56
C PHE A 18 -0.07 7.24 25.55
N CYS A 19 -0.51 6.00 25.81
CA CYS A 19 -0.33 4.86 24.91
C CYS A 19 -1.47 4.73 23.87
N ARG A 20 -2.39 5.70 23.80
CA ARG A 20 -3.50 5.76 22.83
C ARG A 20 -4.39 4.50 22.84
N LEU A 21 -4.57 3.93 24.02
CA LEU A 21 -5.32 2.69 24.24
C LEU A 21 -6.84 2.96 24.33
N ASP A 22 -7.23 4.18 24.66
CA ASP A 22 -8.61 4.67 24.60
C ASP A 22 -9.18 4.59 23.17
N GLU A 23 -8.38 4.91 22.15
CA GLU A 23 -8.75 4.74 20.72
C GLU A 23 -9.10 3.28 20.41
N LEU A 24 -8.45 2.33 21.09
CA LEU A 24 -8.63 0.90 20.94
C LEU A 24 -9.78 0.32 21.80
N GLY A 25 -10.46 1.15 22.58
CA GLY A 25 -11.49 0.70 23.53
C GLY A 25 -10.91 -0.05 24.73
N LEU A 26 -9.65 0.23 25.07
CA LEU A 26 -8.94 -0.37 26.19
C LEU A 26 -8.63 0.69 27.26
N VAL A 27 -8.53 0.24 28.50
CA VAL A 27 -8.03 1.07 29.61
C VAL A 27 -6.93 0.31 30.34
N VAL A 28 -5.85 1.00 30.68
CA VAL A 28 -4.72 0.43 31.42
C VAL A 28 -5.12 0.26 32.87
N THR A 29 -4.84 -0.92 33.42
CA THR A 29 -5.08 -1.25 34.83
C THR A 29 -3.77 -1.46 35.59
N GLY A 30 -2.64 -1.54 34.90
CA GLY A 30 -1.32 -1.67 35.49
C GLY A 30 -0.22 -1.74 34.45
N GLN A 31 1.01 -1.56 34.90
CA GLN A 31 2.21 -1.70 34.06
C GLN A 31 3.25 -2.58 34.75
N ARG A 32 4.05 -3.27 33.95
CA ARG A 32 5.26 -3.96 34.37
C ARG A 32 6.37 -3.63 33.37
N LEU A 33 7.46 -3.04 33.87
CA LEU A 33 8.63 -2.72 33.06
C LEU A 33 9.69 -3.78 33.32
N GLU A 34 10.09 -4.44 32.25
CA GLU A 34 11.16 -5.44 32.22
C GLU A 34 12.35 -4.85 31.45
N PRO A 35 13.58 -5.37 31.62
CA PRO A 35 14.75 -4.84 30.93
C PRO A 35 14.58 -4.76 29.41
N ASP A 36 13.96 -5.78 28.81
CA ASP A 36 13.78 -5.96 27.36
C ASP A 36 12.41 -5.51 26.83
N ARG A 37 11.39 -5.34 27.69
CA ARG A 37 10.02 -5.01 27.25
C ARG A 37 9.21 -4.22 28.29
N ALA A 38 8.13 -3.60 27.83
CA ALA A 38 7.07 -3.08 28.69
C ALA A 38 5.81 -3.94 28.51
N VAL A 39 5.14 -4.25 29.61
CA VAL A 39 3.85 -4.94 29.62
C VAL A 39 2.80 -4.03 30.23
N LEU A 40 1.71 -3.80 29.49
CA LEU A 40 0.56 -3.03 29.95
C LEU A 40 -0.62 -3.97 30.18
N ALA A 41 -1.03 -4.12 31.44
CA ALA A 41 -2.25 -4.82 31.78
C ALA A 41 -3.44 -3.94 31.39
N CYS A 42 -4.35 -4.47 30.59
CA CYS A 42 -5.46 -3.73 30.01
C CYS A 42 -6.79 -4.44 30.26
N ARG A 43 -7.90 -3.70 30.34
CA ARG A 43 -9.26 -4.24 30.24
C ARG A 43 -10.02 -3.57 29.11
N VAL A 44 -11.01 -4.28 28.56
CA VAL A 44 -11.95 -3.71 27.59
C VAL A 44 -12.90 -2.75 28.31
N VAL A 45 -13.10 -1.56 27.74
CA VAL A 45 -13.98 -0.52 28.31
C VAL A 45 -15.45 -0.89 28.10
N ALA A 46 -15.81 -1.35 26.90
CA ALA A 46 -17.18 -1.68 26.55
C ALA A 46 -17.69 -2.92 27.31
N ALA A 47 -18.87 -2.80 27.91
CA ALA A 47 -19.60 -3.95 28.41
C ALA A 47 -20.29 -4.68 27.23
N ASP A 48 -19.94 -5.94 27.00
CA ASP A 48 -20.50 -6.78 25.92
C ASP A 48 -21.34 -7.93 26.52
N GLN A 49 -22.26 -7.58 27.43
CA GLN A 49 -23.04 -8.53 28.24
C GLN A 49 -24.32 -8.99 27.53
N GLY A 50 -24.72 -8.40 26.42
CA GLY A 50 -25.92 -8.80 25.68
C GLY A 50 -25.69 -10.05 24.83
N CYS A 51 -26.55 -11.07 24.97
CA CYS A 51 -26.49 -12.25 24.13
C CYS A 51 -26.97 -11.94 22.71
N ARG A 52 -26.09 -12.10 21.72
CA ARG A 52 -26.41 -11.86 20.29
C ARG A 52 -27.42 -12.86 19.70
N ARG A 53 -27.80 -13.91 20.43
CA ARG A 53 -28.75 -14.94 19.96
C ARG A 53 -30.18 -14.71 20.43
N CYS A 54 -30.36 -14.36 21.71
CA CYS A 54 -31.70 -14.23 22.31
C CYS A 54 -31.94 -12.89 23.02
N GLY A 55 -30.97 -11.95 22.99
CA GLY A 55 -31.07 -10.65 23.66
C GLY A 55 -30.91 -10.69 25.19
N GLY A 56 -30.92 -11.87 25.81
CA GLY A 56 -30.77 -12.02 27.27
C GLY A 56 -29.37 -11.65 27.79
N GLU A 57 -29.26 -11.46 29.10
CA GLU A 57 -28.03 -11.05 29.77
C GLU A 57 -27.02 -12.22 29.91
N GLY A 58 -25.74 -11.89 29.74
CA GLY A 58 -24.60 -12.78 29.85
C GLY A 58 -23.92 -12.65 31.21
N ILE A 59 -23.83 -13.76 31.92
CA ILE A 59 -23.11 -13.85 33.20
C ILE A 59 -21.64 -14.12 32.92
N GLY A 60 -20.74 -13.41 33.62
CA GLY A 60 -19.29 -13.63 33.51
C GLY A 60 -18.91 -15.03 34.00
N ARG A 61 -18.23 -15.80 33.15
CA ARG A 61 -17.79 -17.17 33.44
C ARG A 61 -16.33 -17.21 33.89
N ASP A 62 -15.46 -16.70 33.04
CA ASP A 62 -14.00 -16.72 33.19
C ASP A 62 -13.39 -15.51 32.46
N THR A 63 -12.13 -15.22 32.76
CA THR A 63 -11.35 -14.18 32.07
C THR A 63 -10.11 -14.81 31.46
N VAL A 64 -9.81 -14.45 30.23
CA VAL A 64 -8.57 -14.87 29.57
C VAL A 64 -7.74 -13.68 29.14
N ILE A 65 -6.42 -13.85 29.19
CA ILE A 65 -5.48 -12.82 28.75
C ILE A 65 -5.19 -12.98 27.27
N ARG A 66 -5.46 -11.92 26.50
CA ARG A 66 -5.05 -11.80 25.10
C ARG A 66 -3.83 -10.91 25.03
N ARG A 67 -2.69 -11.48 24.62
CA ARG A 67 -1.45 -10.74 24.36
C ARG A 67 -1.43 -10.13 22.96
N LEU A 68 -1.10 -8.84 22.87
CA LEU A 68 -0.95 -8.11 21.60
C LEU A 68 0.35 -7.32 21.59
N ALA A 69 1.13 -7.43 20.52
CA ALA A 69 2.23 -6.52 20.26
C ALA A 69 1.68 -5.11 19.93
N HIS A 70 2.23 -4.11 20.60
CA HIS A 70 1.83 -2.71 20.46
C HIS A 70 2.96 -1.87 19.89
N GLU A 71 2.63 -0.64 19.49
CA GLU A 71 3.67 0.28 19.05
C GLU A 71 4.69 0.48 20.19
N PRO A 72 5.99 0.44 19.89
CA PRO A 72 7.03 0.51 20.90
C PRO A 72 7.14 1.93 21.48
N LEU A 73 7.28 2.01 22.80
CA LEU A 73 7.48 3.28 23.51
C LEU A 73 8.98 3.50 23.69
N GLY A 74 9.54 4.46 22.94
CA GLY A 74 10.98 4.73 22.97
C GLY A 74 11.82 3.54 22.49
N TRP A 75 11.36 2.82 21.45
CA TRP A 75 11.95 1.59 20.93
C TRP A 75 11.94 0.39 21.89
N ARG A 76 11.36 0.52 23.08
CA ARG A 76 11.11 -0.62 23.96
C ARG A 76 9.90 -1.40 23.43
N PRO A 77 10.05 -2.70 23.11
CA PRO A 77 8.92 -3.56 22.78
C PRO A 77 7.82 -3.47 23.83
N THR A 78 6.58 -3.28 23.39
CA THR A 78 5.45 -3.07 24.28
C THR A 78 4.36 -4.12 24.00
N VAL A 79 3.96 -4.85 25.03
CA VAL A 79 2.95 -5.91 24.97
C VAL A 79 1.73 -5.50 25.78
N LEU A 80 0.54 -5.59 25.17
CA LEU A 80 -0.72 -5.44 25.89
C LEU A 80 -1.18 -6.81 26.40
N GLU A 81 -1.41 -6.92 27.70
CA GLU A 81 -2.11 -8.05 28.32
C GLU A 81 -3.57 -7.67 28.54
N VAL A 82 -4.41 -7.92 27.53
CA VAL A 82 -5.83 -7.56 27.56
C VAL A 82 -6.63 -8.65 28.28
N ALA A 83 -7.20 -8.31 29.43
CA ALA A 83 -8.18 -9.15 30.12
C ALA A 83 -9.50 -9.16 29.34
N VAL A 84 -9.83 -10.30 28.76
CA VAL A 84 -11.04 -10.53 27.95
C VAL A 84 -11.97 -11.46 28.72
N ARG A 85 -13.09 -10.92 29.20
CA ARG A 85 -14.13 -11.73 29.86
C ARG A 85 -14.83 -12.63 28.85
N ARG A 86 -15.20 -13.84 29.30
CA ARG A 86 -16.14 -14.70 28.59
C ARG A 86 -17.47 -14.72 29.32
N TYR A 87 -18.54 -14.66 28.55
CA TYR A 87 -19.90 -14.66 29.05
C TYR A 87 -20.59 -15.97 28.69
N ARG A 88 -21.55 -16.36 29.52
CA ARG A 88 -22.54 -17.39 29.23
C ARG A 88 -23.92 -16.77 29.39
N CYS A 89 -24.78 -16.89 28.38
CA CYS A 89 -26.16 -16.42 28.44
C CYS A 89 -26.93 -17.23 29.49
N ALA A 90 -27.64 -16.54 30.39
CA ALA A 90 -28.49 -17.18 31.38
C ALA A 90 -29.69 -17.92 30.74
N GLY A 91 -30.25 -17.39 29.65
CA GLY A 91 -31.43 -17.96 28.98
C GLY A 91 -31.10 -19.12 28.03
N CYS A 92 -30.24 -18.90 27.03
CA CYS A 92 -29.98 -19.90 25.97
C CYS A 92 -28.66 -20.67 26.11
N GLY A 93 -27.85 -20.37 27.13
CA GLY A 93 -26.56 -21.03 27.37
C GLY A 93 -25.44 -20.68 26.38
N HIS A 94 -25.68 -19.81 25.39
CA HIS A 94 -24.66 -19.38 24.42
C HIS A 94 -23.45 -18.74 25.11
N VAL A 95 -22.24 -19.00 24.61
CA VAL A 95 -20.98 -18.51 25.18
C VAL A 95 -20.25 -17.64 24.17
N TRP A 96 -19.80 -16.46 24.60
CA TRP A 96 -19.01 -15.55 23.78
C TRP A 96 -17.92 -14.86 24.60
N ARG A 97 -17.00 -14.20 23.91
CA ARG A 97 -15.95 -13.37 24.52
C ARG A 97 -16.28 -11.91 24.28
N GLN A 98 -15.87 -11.05 25.21
CA GLN A 98 -15.90 -9.59 24.99
C GLN A 98 -15.28 -9.23 23.65
N ASP A 99 -15.95 -8.35 22.92
CA ASP A 99 -15.43 -7.84 21.67
C ASP A 99 -14.13 -7.05 21.88
N THR A 100 -13.10 -7.43 21.12
CA THR A 100 -11.79 -6.76 21.08
C THR A 100 -11.42 -6.32 19.66
N THR A 101 -12.38 -6.30 18.73
CA THR A 101 -12.17 -5.97 17.31
C THR A 101 -11.62 -4.55 17.11
N ARG A 102 -11.97 -3.61 18.01
CA ARG A 102 -11.37 -2.27 18.06
C ARG A 102 -9.87 -2.33 18.33
N ALA A 103 -9.42 -3.18 19.27
CA ALA A 103 -8.01 -3.36 19.59
C ALA A 103 -7.25 -4.18 18.54
N ALA A 104 -7.83 -5.29 18.04
CA ALA A 104 -7.20 -6.16 17.06
C ALA A 104 -8.22 -7.10 16.38
N LYS A 105 -8.01 -7.39 15.08
CA LYS A 105 -8.77 -8.41 14.33
C LYS A 105 -8.70 -9.79 15.03
N PRO A 106 -9.67 -10.69 14.83
CA PRO A 106 -9.60 -12.05 15.36
C PRO A 106 -8.27 -12.73 15.01
N ARG A 107 -7.66 -13.43 15.98
CA ARG A 107 -6.36 -14.14 15.88
C ARG A 107 -5.13 -13.27 15.58
N ALA A 108 -5.29 -11.96 15.31
CA ALA A 108 -4.17 -11.06 15.11
C ALA A 108 -3.30 -10.97 16.37
N LYS A 109 -1.98 -10.92 16.14
CA LYS A 109 -0.94 -10.81 17.16
C LYS A 109 -0.54 -9.36 17.45
N LEU A 110 -0.77 -8.47 16.49
CA LEU A 110 -0.52 -7.04 16.63
C LEU A 110 -1.84 -6.33 16.97
N SER A 111 -1.74 -5.31 17.84
CA SER A 111 -2.80 -4.32 17.98
C SER A 111 -2.92 -3.49 16.69
N ARG A 112 -4.08 -2.84 16.46
CA ARG A 112 -4.27 -1.96 15.30
C ARG A 112 -3.26 -0.82 15.28
N ARG A 113 -2.91 -0.28 16.44
CA ARG A 113 -1.84 0.74 16.60
C ARG A 113 -0.48 0.18 16.23
N GLY A 114 -0.10 -0.99 16.76
CA GLY A 114 1.16 -1.65 16.41
C GLY A 114 1.29 -1.96 14.91
N LEU A 115 0.18 -2.37 14.27
CA LEU A 115 0.13 -2.57 12.83
C LEU A 115 0.29 -1.28 12.02
N ARG A 116 -0.38 -0.19 12.46
CA ARG A 116 -0.21 1.13 11.85
C ARG A 116 1.22 1.63 11.99
N TRP A 117 1.81 1.51 13.18
CA TRP A 117 3.20 1.88 13.42
C TRP A 117 4.16 1.09 12.52
N ALA A 118 3.93 -0.23 12.37
CA ALA A 118 4.73 -1.07 11.47
C ALA A 118 4.67 -0.61 10.01
N LEU A 119 3.45 -0.27 9.56
CA LEU A 119 3.20 0.26 8.23
C LEU A 119 3.94 1.58 8.03
N GLU A 120 3.75 2.56 8.91
CA GLU A 120 4.45 3.85 8.87
C GLU A 120 5.96 3.70 8.93
N GLY A 121 6.48 2.76 9.74
CA GLY A 121 7.90 2.47 9.84
C GLY A 121 8.49 2.00 8.50
N ILE A 122 7.78 1.15 7.76
CA ILE A 122 8.24 0.69 6.44
C ILE A 122 8.09 1.79 5.40
N VAL A 123 6.94 2.47 5.37
CA VAL A 123 6.62 3.40 4.28
C VAL A 123 7.30 4.76 4.45
N VAL A 124 7.28 5.31 5.64
CA VAL A 124 7.72 6.69 5.87
C VAL A 124 9.16 6.72 6.37
N GLN A 125 9.54 5.74 7.19
CA GLN A 125 10.85 5.70 7.84
C GLN A 125 11.83 4.73 7.17
N HIS A 126 11.39 4.00 6.14
CA HIS A 126 12.20 3.03 5.40
C HIS A 126 12.84 1.95 6.28
N LEU A 127 12.19 1.57 7.38
CA LEU A 127 12.63 0.50 8.24
C LEU A 127 12.51 -0.85 7.53
N THR A 128 13.45 -1.74 7.82
CA THR A 128 13.36 -3.12 7.34
C THR A 128 12.30 -3.89 8.12
N VAL A 129 11.68 -4.90 7.51
CA VAL A 129 10.75 -5.80 8.23
C VAL A 129 11.44 -6.46 9.42
N ALA A 130 12.75 -6.76 9.35
CA ALA A 130 13.50 -7.27 10.48
C ALA A 130 13.56 -6.28 11.63
N ARG A 131 13.75 -4.99 11.35
CA ARG A 131 13.76 -3.94 12.37
C ARG A 131 12.37 -3.72 12.98
N ILE A 132 11.31 -3.84 12.19
CA ILE A 132 9.92 -3.83 12.69
C ILE A 132 9.66 -5.02 13.61
N ALA A 133 10.06 -6.22 13.20
CA ALA A 133 9.88 -7.44 13.97
C ALA A 133 10.59 -7.37 15.33
N GLU A 134 11.82 -6.86 15.34
CA GLU A 134 12.60 -6.60 16.55
C GLU A 134 11.89 -5.59 17.47
N ALA A 135 11.44 -4.45 16.93
CA ALA A 135 10.82 -3.39 17.72
C ALA A 135 9.46 -3.80 18.31
N LEU A 136 8.72 -4.67 17.62
CA LEU A 136 7.44 -5.21 18.09
C LEU A 136 7.57 -6.50 18.92
N ASP A 137 8.79 -7.06 19.02
CA ASP A 137 9.07 -8.36 19.63
C ASP A 137 8.16 -9.48 19.09
N VAL A 138 8.12 -9.60 17.75
CA VAL A 138 7.39 -10.65 17.04
C VAL A 138 8.30 -11.38 16.05
N ALA A 139 7.89 -12.58 15.65
CA ALA A 139 8.56 -13.30 14.58
C ALA A 139 8.52 -12.49 13.27
N TRP A 140 9.59 -12.58 12.48
CA TRP A 140 9.71 -11.88 11.19
C TRP A 140 8.51 -12.14 10.28
N ASP A 141 8.09 -13.41 10.14
CA ASP A 141 6.94 -13.77 9.30
C ASP A 141 5.64 -13.13 9.80
N THR A 142 5.46 -13.01 11.12
CA THR A 142 4.28 -12.35 11.70
C THR A 142 4.23 -10.86 11.37
N ALA A 143 5.36 -10.17 11.43
CA ALA A 143 5.45 -8.77 11.03
C ALA A 143 5.24 -8.62 9.51
N ASN A 144 5.91 -9.44 8.71
CA ASN A 144 5.83 -9.43 7.25
C ASN A 144 4.39 -9.61 6.77
N ASP A 145 3.70 -10.66 7.24
CA ASP A 145 2.35 -11.00 6.80
C ASP A 145 1.34 -9.94 7.23
N ALA A 146 1.48 -9.41 8.44
CA ALA A 146 0.61 -8.36 8.94
C ALA A 146 0.74 -7.08 8.13
N VAL A 147 1.97 -6.63 7.84
CA VAL A 147 2.23 -5.44 7.03
C VAL A 147 1.75 -5.64 5.60
N LEU A 148 2.02 -6.78 4.98
CA LEU A 148 1.57 -7.05 3.61
C LEU A 148 0.06 -7.03 3.49
N ALA A 149 -0.64 -7.69 4.43
CA ALA A 149 -2.09 -7.72 4.45
C ALA A 149 -2.70 -6.32 4.64
N GLU A 150 -2.12 -5.52 5.55
CA GLU A 150 -2.62 -4.17 5.81
C GLU A 150 -2.26 -3.19 4.69
N GLY A 151 -1.06 -3.30 4.15
CA GLY A 151 -0.60 -2.56 2.99
C GLY A 151 -1.53 -2.78 1.80
N LYS A 152 -1.89 -4.04 1.52
CA LYS A 152 -2.88 -4.37 0.49
C LYS A 152 -4.22 -3.70 0.78
N ARG A 153 -4.74 -3.86 2.00
CA ARG A 153 -6.03 -3.29 2.40
C ARG A 153 -6.09 -1.76 2.26
N VAL A 154 -5.02 -1.06 2.63
CA VAL A 154 -4.99 0.41 2.70
C VAL A 154 -4.63 1.05 1.36
N LEU A 155 -3.72 0.44 0.59
CA LEU A 155 -3.14 1.07 -0.60
C LEU A 155 -3.63 0.46 -1.91
N ILE A 156 -4.01 -0.82 -1.91
CA ILE A 156 -4.33 -1.57 -3.13
C ILE A 156 -5.80 -1.99 -3.18
N ASP A 157 -6.49 -2.18 -2.07
CA ASP A 157 -7.91 -2.58 -2.11
C ASP A 157 -8.85 -1.37 -2.19
N ASP A 158 -8.34 -0.14 -2.00
CA ASP A 158 -9.12 1.10 -2.10
C ASP A 158 -9.49 1.42 -3.57
N PRO A 159 -10.77 1.34 -3.96
CA PRO A 159 -11.20 1.64 -5.34
C PRO A 159 -10.97 3.11 -5.72
N ALA A 160 -11.00 4.03 -4.74
CA ALA A 160 -10.80 5.45 -4.98
C ALA A 160 -9.38 5.77 -5.48
N ARG A 161 -8.44 4.80 -5.47
CA ARG A 161 -7.12 4.98 -6.09
C ARG A 161 -7.18 5.24 -7.60
N PHE A 162 -8.27 4.84 -8.25
CA PHE A 162 -8.47 5.03 -9.69
C PHE A 162 -9.14 6.36 -10.06
N GLU A 163 -9.64 7.11 -9.07
CA GLU A 163 -10.35 8.36 -9.32
C GLU A 163 -9.43 9.44 -9.91
N GLY A 164 -9.90 10.04 -11.00
CA GLY A 164 -9.23 11.15 -11.68
C GLY A 164 -7.96 10.76 -12.44
N VAL A 165 -7.65 9.48 -12.61
CA VAL A 165 -6.45 9.02 -13.33
C VAL A 165 -6.59 9.31 -14.82
N LYS A 166 -5.65 10.07 -15.37
CA LYS A 166 -5.56 10.43 -16.80
C LYS A 166 -4.19 10.10 -17.39
N VAL A 167 -3.13 10.12 -16.60
CA VAL A 167 -1.77 9.75 -17.02
C VAL A 167 -1.25 8.61 -16.20
N ILE A 168 -0.88 7.52 -16.87
CA ILE A 168 -0.30 6.34 -16.24
C ILE A 168 1.16 6.23 -16.62
N GLY A 169 2.02 6.06 -15.61
CA GLY A 169 3.37 5.56 -15.76
C GLY A 169 3.40 4.06 -15.51
N VAL A 170 4.07 3.30 -16.37
CA VAL A 170 4.35 1.89 -16.19
C VAL A 170 5.85 1.69 -16.17
N ASP A 171 6.34 1.12 -15.08
CA ASP A 171 7.75 0.85 -14.90
C ASP A 171 8.00 -0.64 -14.63
N GLU A 172 9.16 -1.15 -15.01
CA GLU A 172 9.55 -2.55 -14.81
C GLU A 172 10.73 -2.63 -13.85
N HIS A 173 10.49 -3.19 -12.67
CA HIS A 173 11.53 -3.46 -11.69
C HIS A 173 11.98 -4.91 -11.77
N VAL A 174 13.29 -5.09 -12.04
CA VAL A 174 13.94 -6.41 -12.01
C VAL A 174 14.56 -6.65 -10.65
N TRP A 175 14.26 -7.79 -10.05
CA TRP A 175 14.95 -8.28 -8.87
C TRP A 175 15.62 -9.62 -9.13
N ARG A 176 16.94 -9.62 -8.92
CA ARG A 176 17.77 -10.81 -8.80
C ARG A 176 17.91 -11.23 -7.34
N HIS A 177 17.31 -12.36 -6.99
CA HIS A 177 17.65 -13.01 -5.72
C HIS A 177 19.04 -13.64 -5.83
N HIS A 178 19.80 -13.71 -4.73
CA HIS A 178 21.12 -14.38 -4.68
C HIS A 178 21.04 -15.92 -4.89
N THR A 179 19.86 -16.48 -5.19
CA THR A 179 19.71 -17.90 -5.50
C THR A 179 19.57 -18.05 -7.01
N ARG A 180 20.07 -19.17 -7.55
CA ARG A 180 20.19 -19.51 -8.99
C ARG A 180 18.86 -19.50 -9.80
N ARG A 181 17.77 -18.89 -9.32
CA ARG A 181 16.40 -18.96 -9.85
C ARG A 181 15.98 -17.73 -10.66
N GLY A 182 16.90 -17.22 -11.51
CA GLY A 182 16.58 -16.25 -12.54
C GLY A 182 16.08 -14.88 -12.07
N ASP A 183 15.85 -14.00 -13.04
CA ASP A 183 15.36 -12.65 -12.84
C ASP A 183 13.85 -12.67 -12.54
N LYS A 184 13.42 -11.99 -11.47
CA LYS A 184 12.00 -11.74 -11.19
C LYS A 184 11.64 -10.32 -11.63
N TYR A 185 10.49 -10.18 -12.25
CA TYR A 185 9.99 -8.91 -12.77
C TYR A 185 8.75 -8.49 -11.99
N VAL A 186 8.66 -7.20 -11.68
CA VAL A 186 7.45 -6.56 -11.17
C VAL A 186 7.15 -5.34 -12.01
N THR A 187 5.92 -5.26 -12.47
CA THR A 187 5.38 -4.12 -13.20
C THR A 187 4.74 -3.18 -12.19
N VAL A 188 5.26 -1.96 -12.10
CA VAL A 188 4.76 -0.91 -11.21
C VAL A 188 3.90 0.04 -12.03
N ILE A 189 2.65 0.22 -11.61
CA ILE A 189 1.66 1.05 -12.32
C ILE A 189 1.36 2.25 -11.43
N ILE A 190 1.60 3.44 -11.98
CA ILE A 190 1.65 4.69 -11.24
C ILE A 190 0.74 5.70 -11.93
N ASP A 191 -0.05 6.41 -11.16
CA ASP A 191 -0.75 7.60 -11.62
C ASP A 191 0.18 8.81 -11.53
N LEU A 192 0.45 9.41 -12.69
CA LEU A 192 1.26 10.61 -12.87
C LEU A 192 0.42 11.87 -13.04
N THR A 193 -0.91 11.75 -12.99
CA THR A 193 -1.85 12.88 -13.16
C THR A 193 -1.56 14.03 -12.19
N PRO A 194 -1.32 13.80 -10.89
CA PRO A 194 -1.03 14.91 -9.97
C PRO A 194 0.28 15.64 -10.28
N ILE A 195 1.28 14.94 -10.83
CA ILE A 195 2.54 15.54 -11.26
C ILE A 195 2.30 16.40 -12.51
N ARG A 196 1.59 15.86 -13.50
CA ARG A 196 1.24 16.61 -14.73
C ARG A 196 0.46 17.88 -14.40
N ASP A 197 -0.51 17.76 -13.50
CA ASP A 197 -1.45 18.84 -13.18
C ASP A 197 -0.89 19.77 -12.08
N GLY A 198 0.30 19.49 -11.52
CA GLY A 198 0.93 20.29 -10.46
C GLY A 198 0.20 20.25 -9.11
N THR A 199 -0.66 19.25 -8.90
CA THR A 199 -1.53 19.13 -7.71
C THR A 199 -0.96 18.22 -6.62
N GLY A 200 0.11 17.47 -6.90
CA GLY A 200 0.75 16.61 -5.90
C GLY A 200 1.80 15.66 -6.45
N THR A 201 2.15 14.67 -5.64
CA THR A 201 3.09 13.60 -6.02
C THR A 201 2.39 12.52 -6.84
N ALA A 202 3.19 11.69 -7.53
CA ALA A 202 2.71 10.43 -8.10
C ALA A 202 1.95 9.60 -7.05
N ARG A 203 1.02 8.77 -7.52
CA ARG A 203 0.25 7.84 -6.69
C ARG A 203 0.41 6.42 -7.24
N LEU A 204 0.70 5.46 -6.37
CA LEU A 204 0.71 4.05 -6.77
C LEU A 204 -0.71 3.58 -7.10
N LEU A 205 -0.90 2.94 -8.26
CA LEU A 205 -2.13 2.27 -8.64
C LEU A 205 -2.06 0.76 -8.41
N ASP A 206 -0.94 0.14 -8.79
CA ASP A 206 -0.72 -1.29 -8.59
C ASP A 206 0.75 -1.70 -8.68
N MET A 207 1.02 -2.91 -8.18
CA MET A 207 2.26 -3.66 -8.39
C MET A 207 1.93 -5.09 -8.76
N VAL A 208 2.19 -5.46 -10.00
CA VAL A 208 1.80 -6.76 -10.53
C VAL A 208 3.04 -7.56 -10.90
N ALA A 209 3.08 -8.82 -10.48
CA ALA A 209 4.19 -9.72 -10.80
C ALA A 209 4.23 -10.02 -12.31
N GLY A 210 5.42 -10.01 -12.88
CA GLY A 210 5.68 -10.28 -14.29
C GLY A 210 6.14 -9.05 -15.07
N ARG A 211 6.26 -9.23 -16.38
CA ARG A 211 6.84 -8.24 -17.31
C ARG A 211 5.80 -7.27 -17.87
N SER A 212 6.24 -6.02 -18.03
CA SER A 212 5.39 -4.84 -18.17
C SER A 212 4.32 -4.94 -19.24
N LYS A 213 4.64 -5.41 -20.45
CA LYS A 213 3.70 -5.35 -21.58
C LYS A 213 2.46 -6.23 -21.41
N GLN A 214 2.63 -7.53 -21.17
CA GLN A 214 1.50 -8.45 -21.07
C GLN A 214 0.75 -8.24 -19.75
N VAL A 215 1.50 -8.01 -18.67
CA VAL A 215 0.93 -7.77 -17.34
C VAL A 215 0.09 -6.51 -17.33
N PHE A 216 0.59 -5.41 -17.90
CA PHE A 216 -0.16 -4.17 -17.99
C PHE A 216 -1.41 -4.32 -18.86
N ALA A 217 -1.32 -5.02 -19.99
CA ALA A 217 -2.48 -5.26 -20.86
C ALA A 217 -3.60 -6.04 -20.15
N SER A 218 -3.24 -7.13 -19.44
CA SER A 218 -4.20 -7.91 -18.64
C SER A 218 -4.78 -7.08 -17.50
N TRP A 219 -3.92 -6.38 -16.77
CA TRP A 219 -4.34 -5.50 -15.67
C TRP A 219 -5.33 -4.42 -16.13
N LEU A 220 -5.06 -3.82 -17.29
CA LEU A 220 -5.91 -2.80 -17.89
C LEU A 220 -7.26 -3.40 -18.31
N ALA A 221 -7.26 -4.59 -18.93
CA ALA A 221 -8.48 -5.27 -19.37
C ALA A 221 -9.46 -5.61 -18.23
N GLU A 222 -8.95 -5.78 -17.01
CA GLU A 222 -9.77 -5.98 -15.81
C GLU A 222 -10.44 -4.69 -15.29
N ARG A 223 -10.13 -3.52 -15.87
CA ARG A 223 -10.71 -2.23 -15.46
C ARG A 223 -11.96 -1.91 -16.28
N GLU A 224 -12.88 -1.17 -15.64
CA GLU A 224 -14.10 -0.70 -16.27
C GLU A 224 -13.80 0.09 -17.56
N GLN A 225 -14.62 -0.10 -18.59
CA GLN A 225 -14.42 0.55 -19.88
C GLN A 225 -14.45 2.07 -19.77
N THR A 226 -15.39 2.63 -19.00
CA THR A 226 -15.52 4.08 -18.77
C THR A 226 -14.26 4.69 -18.18
N TRP A 227 -13.63 3.99 -17.23
CA TRP A 227 -12.37 4.40 -16.64
C TRP A 227 -11.22 4.32 -17.64
N ARG A 228 -11.14 3.23 -18.42
CA ARG A 228 -10.12 3.10 -19.48
C ARG A 228 -10.21 4.20 -20.51
N ASP A 229 -11.43 4.60 -20.89
CA ASP A 229 -11.67 5.66 -21.87
C ASP A 229 -11.27 7.05 -21.36
N ALA A 230 -11.19 7.23 -20.03
CA ALA A 230 -10.72 8.46 -19.39
C ALA A 230 -9.18 8.59 -19.32
N VAL A 231 -8.44 7.49 -19.54
CA VAL A 231 -6.98 7.51 -19.59
C VAL A 231 -6.50 8.13 -20.91
N GLU A 232 -5.74 9.22 -20.79
CA GLU A 232 -5.29 10.02 -21.94
C GLU A 232 -3.89 9.62 -22.42
N VAL A 233 -3.01 9.27 -21.49
CA VAL A 233 -1.58 9.01 -21.75
C VAL A 233 -1.10 7.83 -20.93
N VAL A 234 -0.35 6.93 -21.58
CA VAL A 234 0.42 5.88 -20.91
C VAL A 234 1.90 6.04 -21.29
N ALA A 235 2.74 6.31 -20.29
CA ALA A 235 4.19 6.35 -20.42
C ALA A 235 4.77 5.02 -19.92
N MET A 236 5.55 4.32 -20.74
CA MET A 236 6.22 3.08 -20.36
C MET A 236 7.70 3.16 -20.76
N ASP A 237 8.62 2.79 -19.86
CA ASP A 237 10.04 2.69 -20.21
C ASP A 237 10.33 1.33 -20.90
N GLY A 238 11.19 1.33 -21.91
CA GLY A 238 11.71 0.11 -22.55
C GLY A 238 11.00 -0.41 -23.81
N PHE A 239 10.03 0.31 -24.39
CA PHE A 239 9.55 0.03 -25.76
C PHE A 239 9.36 1.33 -26.55
N THR A 240 9.85 1.36 -27.77
CA THR A 240 9.97 2.51 -28.69
C THR A 240 8.63 3.12 -29.16
N ARG A 241 7.60 3.27 -28.31
CA ARG A 241 6.30 3.84 -28.71
C ARG A 241 5.60 4.57 -27.55
N LEU A 242 5.48 5.89 -27.68
CA LEU A 242 4.56 6.73 -26.91
C LEU A 242 3.16 6.57 -27.50
N PHE A 243 2.14 6.28 -26.68
CA PHE A 243 0.74 6.25 -27.12
C PHE A 243 0.03 7.51 -26.63
N SER A 244 -0.34 8.39 -27.55
CA SER A 244 -1.12 9.61 -27.29
C SER A 244 -2.34 9.66 -28.19
N ARG A 245 -3.53 9.91 -27.64
CA ARG A 245 -4.76 10.03 -28.44
C ARG A 245 -4.75 11.33 -29.26
N PRO A 246 -5.07 11.31 -30.57
CA PRO A 246 -5.21 12.55 -31.34
C PRO A 246 -6.43 13.36 -30.86
N ARG A 247 -6.28 14.69 -30.75
CA ARG A 247 -7.42 15.62 -30.56
C ARG A 247 -8.20 15.74 -31.88
N PRO A 248 -9.54 15.88 -31.86
CA PRO A 248 -10.29 16.16 -33.08
C PRO A 248 -9.94 17.56 -33.61
N GLN A 249 -9.41 17.64 -34.83
CA GLN A 249 -9.25 18.86 -35.61
C GLN A 249 -10.43 18.99 -36.57
N ASN A 250 -11.24 20.04 -36.40
CA ASN A 250 -12.24 20.45 -37.38
C ASN A 250 -11.56 21.16 -38.55
N SER A 251 -11.60 20.58 -39.76
CA SER A 251 -11.89 21.21 -41.07
C SER A 251 -11.20 20.48 -42.27
N PHE A 252 -12.03 20.05 -43.23
CA PHE A 252 -11.80 19.38 -44.55
C PHE A 252 -10.93 20.16 -45.58
N PRO A 253 -10.65 19.68 -46.85
CA PRO A 253 -11.02 18.42 -47.54
C PRO A 253 -9.88 17.66 -48.30
N THR A 254 -10.23 16.45 -48.76
CA THR A 254 -9.62 15.43 -49.68
C THR A 254 -9.30 15.96 -51.12
N PRO A 255 -8.66 15.22 -52.09
CA PRO A 255 -8.81 13.77 -52.36
C PRO A 255 -7.62 12.97 -53.03
N LEU A 256 -7.90 11.67 -53.30
CA LEU A 256 -7.37 10.75 -54.34
C LEU A 256 -6.09 9.90 -54.09
N ARG A 257 -6.25 8.60 -53.77
CA ARG A 257 -6.20 7.44 -54.70
C ARG A 257 -6.24 6.08 -53.97
N SER A 258 -6.90 5.13 -54.63
CA SER A 258 -7.22 3.73 -54.31
C SER A 258 -6.04 2.85 -53.88
N TRP A 259 -6.29 1.80 -53.06
CA TRP A 259 -6.05 0.37 -53.37
C TRP A 259 -6.80 -0.55 -52.37
N THR A 260 -7.27 -1.68 -52.89
CA THR A 260 -8.20 -2.66 -52.29
C THR A 260 -7.52 -3.82 -51.54
N ARG A 261 -8.03 -4.08 -50.32
CA ARG A 261 -8.40 -5.36 -49.64
C ARG A 261 -7.60 -6.66 -49.90
N SER A 262 -7.02 -7.25 -48.84
CA SER A 262 -7.43 -8.57 -48.32
C SER A 262 -6.94 -8.89 -46.88
N THR A 263 -7.90 -9.40 -46.09
CA THR A 263 -7.84 -10.32 -44.91
C THR A 263 -6.91 -9.97 -43.73
N SER A 264 -7.38 -9.33 -42.65
CA SER A 264 -8.31 -9.75 -41.57
C SER A 264 -7.64 -10.44 -40.36
N CYS A 265 -7.30 -9.64 -39.33
CA CYS A 265 -7.59 -9.94 -37.92
C CYS A 265 -8.03 -8.62 -37.28
N ALA A 266 -9.32 -8.53 -36.97
CA ALA A 266 -10.01 -7.31 -36.57
C ALA A 266 -9.76 -6.94 -35.09
N TRP A 267 -9.35 -5.70 -34.86
CA TRP A 267 -9.65 -4.92 -33.67
C TRP A 267 -10.90 -4.09 -33.98
N PRO A 268 -11.90 -3.94 -33.09
CA PRO A 268 -12.98 -2.97 -33.29
C PRO A 268 -12.40 -1.55 -33.25
N GLU A 269 -12.97 -0.70 -34.09
CA GLU A 269 -12.34 0.48 -34.66
C GLU A 269 -12.24 1.67 -33.70
N THR A 270 -11.05 2.26 -33.61
CA THR A 270 -10.82 3.72 -33.67
C THR A 270 -9.35 3.95 -34.09
N PRO A 271 -9.06 4.87 -35.04
CA PRO A 271 -7.82 4.81 -35.80
C PRO A 271 -6.65 5.44 -35.04
N TRP A 272 -5.72 4.60 -34.57
CA TRP A 272 -4.37 5.03 -34.19
C TRP A 272 -3.53 5.07 -35.47
N THR A 273 -3.30 6.26 -36.02
CA THR A 273 -2.49 6.42 -37.24
C THR A 273 -1.00 6.35 -36.93
N SER A 274 -0.32 5.35 -37.48
CA SER A 274 1.14 5.29 -37.58
C SER A 274 1.63 6.12 -38.77
N ALA A 275 2.51 7.09 -38.55
CA ALA A 275 3.27 7.70 -39.65
C ALA A 275 4.48 6.82 -39.96
N ALA A 276 4.55 6.26 -41.17
CA ALA A 276 5.69 5.54 -41.70
C ALA A 276 6.41 6.42 -42.74
N ALA A 277 7.72 6.61 -42.57
CA ALA A 277 8.60 7.07 -43.63
C ALA A 277 9.46 5.89 -44.11
N ALA A 278 9.43 5.65 -45.41
CA ALA A 278 10.16 4.60 -46.10
C ALA A 278 11.60 5.03 -46.40
N SER A 279 12.56 4.09 -46.29
CA SER A 279 13.63 3.95 -47.28
C SER A 279 14.27 2.55 -47.19
N SER A 280 14.77 2.11 -48.33
CA SER A 280 15.05 0.76 -48.84
C SER A 280 16.33 0.05 -48.35
N ARG A 281 16.25 -1.30 -48.32
CA ARG A 281 17.23 -2.38 -48.71
C ARG A 281 18.75 -2.04 -48.71
N ALA A 282 19.71 -2.90 -48.35
CA ALA A 282 19.79 -4.31 -47.94
C ALA A 282 21.24 -4.62 -47.45
N SER A 283 21.41 -5.81 -46.85
CA SER A 283 22.61 -6.67 -46.85
C SER A 283 23.68 -6.52 -45.75
N THR A 284 23.73 -7.57 -44.91
CA THR A 284 24.92 -8.29 -44.36
C THR A 284 26.23 -7.56 -44.13
N ALA A 285 26.68 -7.50 -42.86
CA ALA A 285 27.96 -8.08 -42.41
C ALA A 285 28.22 -7.82 -40.92
N THR A 286 28.80 -8.85 -40.29
CA THR A 286 29.46 -8.92 -38.99
C THR A 286 30.60 -7.90 -38.87
N ALA A 287 30.75 -7.22 -37.72
CA ALA A 287 32.01 -7.03 -36.97
C ALA A 287 31.98 -5.77 -36.09
N ALA A 288 32.88 -5.78 -35.11
CA ALA A 288 32.90 -4.96 -33.92
C ALA A 288 33.44 -3.53 -34.11
N ALA A 289 33.01 -2.71 -33.15
CA ALA A 289 33.76 -1.65 -32.46
C ALA A 289 33.93 -0.25 -33.09
N GLN A 290 33.73 0.71 -32.18
CA GLN A 290 34.19 2.10 -32.12
C GLN A 290 33.51 3.14 -33.01
N ALA A 291 32.70 3.98 -32.37
CA ALA A 291 32.48 5.35 -32.81
C ALA A 291 32.39 6.30 -31.60
N THR A 292 33.27 7.28 -31.67
CA THR A 292 33.55 8.37 -30.75
C THR A 292 32.36 9.33 -30.61
N ARG A 293 32.27 9.98 -29.44
CA ARG A 293 31.28 11.00 -29.05
C ARG A 293 31.05 12.07 -30.12
N ILE A 294 29.78 12.34 -30.43
CA ILE A 294 29.29 13.68 -30.77
C ILE A 294 27.95 13.86 -30.02
N ALA A 295 27.91 14.82 -29.11
CA ALA A 295 26.70 15.23 -28.39
C ALA A 295 25.86 16.21 -29.23
N PRO A 296 24.54 16.23 -29.02
CA PRO A 296 23.84 17.50 -29.06
C PRO A 296 22.96 17.73 -27.81
N VAL A 297 23.23 18.90 -27.21
CA VAL A 297 22.31 19.90 -26.64
C VAL A 297 21.30 19.45 -25.57
N GLU A 298 21.49 20.07 -24.40
CA GLU A 298 20.66 20.01 -23.19
C GLU A 298 19.17 20.28 -23.45
N VAL A 299 18.33 19.32 -23.03
CA VAL A 299 17.01 19.63 -22.48
C VAL A 299 17.10 19.41 -20.98
N ALA A 300 17.28 20.51 -20.26
CA ALA A 300 17.30 20.54 -18.80
C ALA A 300 15.91 20.19 -18.26
N GLY A 301 15.77 19.03 -17.61
CA GLY A 301 14.56 18.67 -16.88
C GLY A 301 14.49 17.22 -16.46
N SER A 302 14.39 16.98 -15.15
CA SER A 302 13.86 15.77 -14.48
C SER A 302 14.78 14.60 -14.06
N ARG A 303 16.12 14.68 -14.16
CA ARG A 303 17.00 13.61 -13.60
C ARG A 303 17.32 13.73 -12.09
N ARG A 304 16.47 14.38 -11.28
CA ARG A 304 16.72 14.56 -9.83
C ARG A 304 15.63 14.05 -8.87
N ALA A 305 14.67 13.23 -9.33
CA ALA A 305 13.61 12.71 -8.44
C ALA A 305 13.59 11.18 -8.24
N PHE A 306 14.58 10.43 -8.74
CA PHE A 306 14.71 9.00 -8.49
C PHE A 306 15.91 8.72 -7.58
N THR A 307 15.77 8.98 -6.28
CA THR A 307 16.74 8.55 -5.28
C THR A 307 16.01 7.91 -4.11
N ALA A 308 15.57 6.68 -4.33
CA ALA A 308 15.07 5.81 -3.27
C ALA A 308 15.56 4.38 -3.53
N ILE A 309 16.87 4.17 -3.61
CA ILE A 309 17.43 2.81 -3.69
C ILE A 309 18.67 2.71 -2.80
N ARG A 310 18.42 2.38 -1.52
CA ARG A 310 19.24 1.45 -0.75
C ARG A 310 18.43 1.05 0.48
N VAL A 311 18.10 -0.24 0.61
CA VAL A 311 18.14 -1.05 1.85
C VAL A 311 17.35 -2.38 1.72
N ALA A 312 17.98 -3.44 2.24
CA ALA A 312 17.47 -4.74 2.72
C ALA A 312 17.41 -5.97 1.79
N ARG A 313 18.22 -6.96 2.17
CA ARG A 313 18.17 -8.37 1.79
C ARG A 313 16.89 -9.01 2.36
N SER A 314 15.86 -9.19 1.53
CA SER A 314 14.64 -9.92 1.89
C SER A 314 14.64 -11.32 1.26
N ARG A 315 14.31 -12.35 2.06
CA ARG A 315 14.16 -13.76 1.64
C ARG A 315 12.82 -14.04 0.94
N ASN A 316 11.90 -13.06 0.87
CA ASN A 316 10.64 -13.20 0.16
C ASN A 316 10.33 -11.98 -0.71
N SER A 317 10.03 -12.21 -1.99
CA SER A 317 9.98 -11.14 -2.99
C SER A 317 8.85 -10.13 -2.77
N SER A 318 7.71 -10.53 -2.19
CA SER A 318 6.54 -9.65 -2.10
C SER A 318 6.68 -8.51 -1.08
N GLY A 319 7.35 -8.73 0.06
CA GLY A 319 7.52 -7.74 1.14
C GLY A 319 8.35 -6.52 0.74
N TYR A 320 9.40 -6.72 -0.05
CA TYR A 320 10.30 -5.65 -0.48
C TYR A 320 9.69 -4.80 -1.61
N PHE A 321 8.97 -5.42 -2.55
CA PHE A 321 8.28 -4.67 -3.61
C PHE A 321 7.20 -3.78 -3.01
N PHE A 322 6.37 -4.32 -2.12
CA PHE A 322 5.31 -3.55 -1.49
C PHE A 322 5.88 -2.39 -0.64
N GLY A 323 6.98 -2.62 0.10
CA GLY A 323 7.67 -1.58 0.85
C GLY A 323 8.27 -0.46 -0.01
N ALA A 324 8.75 -0.76 -1.22
CA ALA A 324 9.24 0.25 -2.17
C ALA A 324 8.10 1.02 -2.86
N ALA A 325 7.00 0.35 -3.21
CA ALA A 325 5.79 0.95 -3.77
C ALA A 325 5.11 1.93 -2.82
N MET A 326 5.11 1.56 -1.55
CA MET A 326 4.53 2.32 -0.44
C MET A 326 5.06 3.76 -0.38
N LEU A 327 6.33 3.98 -0.77
CA LEU A 327 6.98 5.30 -0.77
C LEU A 327 6.31 6.31 -1.72
N MET A 328 5.51 5.84 -2.67
CA MET A 328 4.89 6.64 -3.73
C MET A 328 3.44 7.03 -3.44
N ASN A 329 2.98 6.96 -2.19
CA ASN A 329 1.65 7.48 -1.81
C ASN A 329 1.65 8.31 -0.49
N PRO A 330 2.51 9.34 -0.35
CA PRO A 330 2.65 10.10 0.90
C PRO A 330 1.39 10.84 1.38
N PRO A 331 0.53 11.46 0.54
CA PRO A 331 -0.62 12.23 1.04
C PRO A 331 -1.73 11.37 1.66
N ARG A 332 -1.99 10.15 1.14
CA ARG A 332 -2.98 9.23 1.75
C ARG A 332 -2.53 8.70 3.12
N LEU A 333 -1.22 8.56 3.31
CA LEU A 333 -0.64 8.15 4.60
C LEU A 333 -0.62 9.30 5.61
N ARG A 334 -0.48 10.56 5.16
CA ARG A 334 -0.69 11.74 6.02
C ARG A 334 -2.15 11.93 6.42
N CYS A 335 -3.13 11.64 5.55
CA CYS A 335 -4.55 11.67 5.94
C CYS A 335 -4.91 10.61 7.00
N LEU A 336 -4.20 9.48 7.05
CA LEU A 336 -4.33 8.55 8.18
C LEU A 336 -3.90 9.19 9.51
N GLN A 337 -3.02 10.19 9.52
CA GLN A 337 -2.60 10.89 10.75
C GLN A 337 -3.70 11.77 11.37
N LEU A 338 -4.77 12.11 10.63
CA LEU A 338 -5.71 13.16 11.02
C LEU A 338 -7.17 12.72 11.21
N HIS A 339 -7.55 11.49 10.88
CA HIS A 339 -8.92 11.00 11.09
C HIS A 339 -8.99 9.87 12.14
N PRO A 340 -9.46 10.14 13.37
CA PRO A 340 -10.17 9.12 14.12
C PRO A 340 -11.42 8.78 13.31
N GLN A 341 -11.62 7.49 12.99
CA GLN A 341 -12.89 7.06 12.43
C GLN A 341 -13.95 7.18 13.51
N THR A 342 -14.63 8.32 13.54
CA THR A 342 -15.95 8.45 14.16
C THR A 342 -16.96 7.90 13.18
N GLY A 343 -17.45 6.70 13.48
CA GLY A 343 -18.61 6.04 12.89
C GLY A 343 -19.21 5.15 13.96
#